data_AF-A0A653QNJ1-F1
#
_entry.id   AF-A0A653QNJ1-F1
#
_cell.length_a   1.000
_cell.length_b   1.000
_cell.length_c   1.000
_cell.angle_alpha   90.00
_cell.angle_beta   90.00
_cell.angle_gamma   90.00
#
_symmetry.space_group_name_H-M   'P 1'
#
loop_
_entity.id
_entity.type
_entity.pdbx_description
1 polymer ?
#
loop_
_entity_poly.entity_id
_entity_poly.type
_entity_poly.pdbx_seq_one_letter_code
_entity_poly.pdbx_strand_id
1 'polypeptide(L)'
;MHPTKITPAISNRIVTQEILTDCSAPLVLIYSDTSFSRDAASSSSWCDDARVDASDTSYEAVERLARQVGIQSTDFSSEHDRWPVYQRAIQEPSTFDQLKRCIRDEQDDVVAHSAVLLVLERVTADEAEAWLSLLPMTSRDHATVRASEIQVLGRAIDSELPTPEVDEQLELWTDWLQRRLVPHLDAESLSVLAARARTKKVRTASAQRLRTIQV
;
A
#
# COMPACT_ATOMS: atom_id res chain seq x y z
N MET A 1 -42.85 16.47 2.15
CA MET A 1 -42.31 15.19 2.65
C MET A 1 -41.60 14.51 1.50
N HIS A 2 -40.27 14.56 1.47
CA HIS A 2 -39.45 13.86 0.47
C HIS A 2 -38.89 12.59 1.10
N PRO A 3 -38.96 11.43 0.42
CA PRO A 3 -38.30 10.23 0.90
C PRO A 3 -36.81 10.28 0.53
N THR A 4 -35.96 10.28 1.55
CA THR A 4 -34.51 10.12 1.43
C THR A 4 -34.21 8.70 0.98
N LYS A 5 -33.57 8.54 -0.19
CA LYS A 5 -33.02 7.26 -0.63
C LYS A 5 -31.81 6.91 0.25
N ILE A 6 -31.89 5.78 0.92
CA ILE A 6 -30.76 5.16 1.62
C ILE A 6 -30.00 4.35 0.56
N THR A 7 -28.78 4.76 0.24
CA THR A 7 -27.84 3.97 -0.56
C THR A 7 -27.20 2.92 0.36
N PRO A 8 -27.17 1.63 -0.01
CA PRO A 8 -26.50 0.63 0.82
C PRO A 8 -24.98 0.76 0.67
N ALA A 9 -24.28 0.63 1.81
CA ALA A 9 -22.84 0.54 1.88
C ALA A 9 -22.33 -0.63 1.03
N ILE A 10 -21.25 -0.38 0.30
CA ILE A 10 -20.48 -1.40 -0.44
C ILE A 10 -20.15 -2.52 0.53
N SER A 11 -20.61 -3.72 0.19
CA SER A 11 -20.47 -4.93 0.99
C SER A 11 -18.99 -5.22 1.20
N ASN A 12 -18.52 -5.04 2.43
CA ASN A 12 -17.19 -5.39 2.91
C ASN A 12 -17.01 -6.93 2.86
N ARG A 13 -16.80 -7.49 1.66
CA ARG A 13 -16.40 -8.88 1.49
C ARG A 13 -14.89 -8.95 1.63
N ILE A 14 -14.51 -9.20 2.88
CA ILE A 14 -13.19 -9.64 3.32
C ILE A 14 -12.67 -10.72 2.34
N VAL A 15 -11.65 -10.38 1.57
CA VAL A 15 -10.78 -11.38 0.95
C VAL A 15 -9.82 -11.84 2.04
N THR A 16 -10.22 -12.87 2.78
CA THR A 16 -9.25 -13.74 3.46
C THR A 16 -8.54 -14.53 2.37
N GLN A 17 -7.39 -14.04 1.93
CA GLN A 17 -6.45 -14.84 1.15
C GLN A 17 -5.48 -15.53 2.11
N GLU A 18 -5.49 -16.84 2.04
CA GLU A 18 -4.56 -17.75 2.72
C GLU A 18 -3.11 -17.31 2.48
N ILE A 19 -2.39 -17.18 3.59
CA ILE A 19 -0.94 -17.03 3.62
C ILE A 19 -0.35 -18.35 3.11
N LEU A 20 0.01 -18.37 1.82
CA LEU A 20 1.01 -19.30 1.32
C LEU A 20 2.39 -18.69 1.57
N THR A 21 3.02 -19.22 2.60
CA THR A 21 4.45 -19.24 2.84
C THR A 21 5.18 -19.69 1.58
N ASP A 22 5.96 -18.79 0.96
CA ASP A 22 7.22 -19.21 0.35
C ASP A 22 8.23 -18.05 0.29
N CYS A 23 9.48 -18.43 0.50
CA CYS A 23 10.62 -17.57 0.78
C CYS A 23 11.19 -16.86 -0.47
N SER A 24 11.90 -15.76 -0.20
CA SER A 24 12.98 -15.18 -1.01
C SER A 24 12.68 -14.66 -2.41
N ALA A 25 12.59 -13.34 -2.55
CA ALA A 25 13.26 -12.59 -3.62
C ALA A 25 13.41 -11.09 -3.25
N PRO A 26 14.48 -10.41 -3.69
CA PRO A 26 15.06 -9.27 -2.98
C PRO A 26 14.45 -7.93 -3.38
N LEU A 27 14.42 -7.01 -2.40
CA LEU A 27 14.25 -5.57 -2.62
C LEU A 27 15.42 -5.06 -3.48
N VAL A 28 15.08 -4.47 -4.62
CA VAL A 28 16.02 -3.75 -5.48
C VAL A 28 16.42 -2.47 -4.74
N LEU A 29 17.65 -2.47 -4.23
CA LEU A 29 18.33 -1.30 -3.68
C LEU A 29 18.59 -0.28 -4.79
N ILE A 30 18.13 0.95 -4.62
CA ILE A 30 18.66 2.13 -5.32
C ILE A 30 19.58 2.81 -4.31
N TYR A 31 20.88 2.56 -4.40
CA TYR A 31 21.91 3.24 -3.60
C TYR A 31 22.76 4.09 -4.54
N SER A 32 22.80 5.40 -4.30
CA SER A 32 23.83 6.30 -4.79
C SER A 32 24.78 6.61 -3.64
N ASP A 33 26.00 6.10 -3.75
CA ASP A 33 27.10 6.26 -2.80
C ASP A 33 28.13 7.25 -3.39
N THR A 34 28.36 8.34 -2.67
CA THR A 34 29.67 8.99 -2.62
C THR A 34 29.94 9.42 -1.17
N SER A 35 30.56 8.49 -0.45
CA SER A 35 31.43 8.64 0.71
C SER A 35 32.27 9.93 0.78
N PHE A 36 32.26 10.58 1.94
CA PHE A 36 33.42 11.31 2.49
C PHE A 36 33.48 11.04 4.01
N SER A 37 34.56 10.39 4.47
CA SER A 37 34.77 10.00 5.87
C SER A 37 36.05 10.63 6.42
N ARG A 38 35.89 11.31 7.57
CA ARG A 38 36.68 11.39 8.84
C ARG A 38 38.22 11.52 8.76
N ASP A 39 38.90 12.26 9.63
CA ASP A 39 38.95 12.21 11.10
C ASP A 39 39.57 13.48 11.71
N ALA A 40 39.24 13.80 12.97
CA ALA A 40 40.22 13.96 14.06
C ALA A 40 39.56 14.31 15.41
N ALA A 41 40.01 13.60 16.45
CA ALA A 41 39.60 13.67 17.85
C ALA A 41 40.05 14.96 18.56
N SER A 42 39.39 15.34 19.67
CA SER A 42 39.93 15.19 21.04
C SER A 42 39.11 15.95 22.11
N SER A 43 38.70 15.19 23.15
CA SER A 43 38.64 15.49 24.59
C SER A 43 38.23 16.89 25.12
N SER A 44 37.16 16.95 25.93
CA SER A 44 37.26 17.23 27.39
C SER A 44 35.91 17.59 28.04
N SER A 45 35.78 17.13 29.29
CA SER A 45 35.05 17.74 30.42
C SER A 45 33.55 17.49 30.58
N TRP A 46 33.25 16.79 31.66
CA TRP A 46 31.96 16.64 32.30
C TRP A 46 31.32 17.99 32.66
N CYS A 47 30.05 18.15 32.31
CA CYS A 47 29.01 18.70 33.17
C CYS A 47 27.74 17.90 32.88
N ASP A 48 27.25 17.18 33.88
CA ASP A 48 25.85 16.80 34.00
C ASP A 48 25.03 18.09 33.96
N ASP A 49 24.26 18.25 32.90
CA ASP A 49 23.05 19.06 32.93
C ASP A 49 22.01 18.31 32.11
N ALA A 50 20.88 18.05 32.75
CA ALA A 50 19.81 17.20 32.27
C ALA A 50 19.33 17.65 30.88
N ARG A 51 19.91 17.07 29.84
CA ARG A 51 19.34 17.09 28.50
C ARG A 51 18.20 16.07 28.54
N VAL A 52 17.03 16.53 28.97
CA VAL A 52 15.77 15.89 28.60
C VAL A 52 15.80 15.81 27.09
N ASP A 53 16.06 14.61 26.58
CA ASP A 53 16.29 14.38 25.17
C ASP A 53 14.96 14.62 24.46
N ALA A 54 14.90 15.68 23.65
CA ALA A 54 13.72 16.03 22.87
C ALA A 54 13.41 14.99 21.75
N SER A 55 14.12 13.86 21.74
CA SER A 55 13.93 12.71 20.86
C SER A 55 12.78 11.78 21.31
N ASP A 56 12.39 11.82 22.59
CA ASP A 56 11.40 10.89 23.20
C ASP A 56 9.96 11.09 22.71
N THR A 57 9.67 12.19 22.00
CA THR A 57 8.31 12.50 21.51
C THR A 57 8.00 11.97 20.12
N SER A 58 8.99 11.56 19.32
CA SER A 58 8.76 11.30 17.88
C SER A 58 8.01 10.00 17.59
N TYR A 59 8.02 9.02 18.49
CA TYR A 59 7.46 7.68 18.22
C TYR A 59 6.32 7.27 19.16
N GLU A 60 5.84 8.17 20.03
CA GLU A 60 4.74 7.88 20.97
C GLU A 60 3.45 7.42 20.24
N ALA A 61 3.19 7.97 19.05
CA ALA A 61 2.07 7.54 18.21
C ALA A 61 2.23 6.07 17.76
N VAL A 62 3.43 5.68 17.36
CA VAL A 62 3.76 4.33 16.90
C VAL A 62 3.76 3.35 18.07
N GLU A 63 4.30 3.73 19.23
CA GLU A 63 4.26 2.93 20.45
C GLU A 63 2.83 2.61 20.91
N ARG A 64 1.94 3.61 20.86
CA ARG A 64 0.53 3.41 21.18
C ARG A 64 -0.13 2.47 20.18
N LEU A 65 0.16 2.64 18.89
CA LEU A 65 -0.36 1.75 17.85
C LEU A 65 0.15 0.32 18.04
N ALA A 66 1.44 0.14 18.32
CA ALA A 66 2.07 -1.14 18.58
C ALA A 66 1.38 -1.89 19.73
N ARG A 67 1.13 -1.20 20.85
CA ARG A 67 0.36 -1.73 21.98
C ARG A 67 -1.06 -2.12 21.57
N GLN A 68 -1.74 -1.28 20.80
CA GLN A 68 -3.10 -1.54 20.32
C GLN A 68 -3.17 -2.78 19.43
N VAL A 69 -2.15 -3.01 18.59
CA VAL A 69 -2.10 -4.15 17.66
C VAL A 69 -1.36 -5.38 18.20
N GLY A 70 -0.87 -5.31 19.45
CA GLY A 70 -0.21 -6.41 20.15
C GLY A 70 1.21 -6.72 19.66
N ILE A 71 1.91 -5.73 19.08
CA ILE A 71 3.31 -5.87 18.66
C ILE A 71 4.23 -5.26 19.71
N GLN A 72 5.25 -6.03 20.11
CA GLN A 72 6.33 -5.57 20.96
C GLN A 72 7.53 -5.20 20.08
N SER A 73 8.16 -4.07 20.38
CA SER A 73 9.40 -3.64 19.75
C SER A 73 10.27 -2.90 20.76
N THR A 74 11.56 -2.88 20.49
CA THR A 74 12.58 -2.25 21.33
C THR A 74 13.09 -0.94 20.77
N ASP A 75 12.92 -0.66 19.46
CA ASP A 75 13.45 0.55 18.83
C ASP A 75 12.59 1.05 17.66
N PHE A 76 11.67 1.97 17.94
CA PHE A 76 10.85 2.59 16.89
C PHE A 76 11.58 3.64 16.05
N SER A 77 12.84 3.96 16.32
CA SER A 77 13.65 4.76 15.38
C SER A 77 13.98 3.99 14.10
N SER A 78 13.97 2.66 14.15
CA SER A 78 14.14 1.77 13.01
C SER A 78 12.85 1.57 12.21
N GLU A 79 12.91 1.81 10.90
CA GLU A 79 11.80 1.53 9.97
C GLU A 79 11.37 0.06 10.01
N HIS A 80 12.32 -0.85 10.24
CA HIS A 80 12.07 -2.29 10.31
C HIS A 80 11.19 -2.68 11.49
N ASP A 81 11.24 -1.90 12.57
CA ASP A 81 10.46 -2.13 13.78
C ASP A 81 9.08 -1.44 13.71
N ARG A 82 8.98 -0.32 12.97
CA ARG A 82 7.70 0.36 12.70
C ARG A 82 6.85 -0.39 11.67
N TRP A 83 7.46 -0.93 10.63
CA TRP A 83 6.72 -1.51 9.50
C TRP A 83 5.75 -2.65 9.89
N PRO A 84 6.13 -3.64 10.72
CA PRO A 84 5.21 -4.67 11.18
C PRO A 84 3.99 -4.11 11.93
N VAL A 85 4.18 -3.03 12.70
CA VAL A 85 3.10 -2.32 13.40
C VAL A 85 2.08 -1.79 12.40
N TYR A 86 2.54 -1.10 11.35
CA TYR A 86 1.67 -0.58 10.30
C TYR A 86 0.97 -1.70 9.54
N GLN A 87 1.70 -2.76 9.14
CA GLN A 87 1.11 -3.90 8.44
C GLN A 87 -0.04 -4.55 9.22
N ARG A 88 0.14 -4.72 10.54
CA ARG A 88 -0.89 -5.28 11.42
C ARG A 88 -2.07 -4.32 11.60
N ALA A 89 -1.81 -3.03 11.76
CA ALA A 89 -2.83 -1.99 11.88
C ALA A 89 -3.71 -1.90 10.61
N ILE A 90 -3.11 -2.03 9.42
CA ILE A 90 -3.83 -2.04 8.14
C ILE A 90 -4.88 -3.15 8.04
N GLN A 91 -4.72 -4.24 8.80
CA GLN A 91 -5.71 -5.32 8.85
C GLN A 91 -6.92 -5.00 9.76
N GLU A 92 -6.85 -3.95 10.58
CA GLU A 92 -7.82 -3.64 11.65
C GLU A 92 -8.38 -2.22 11.46
N PRO A 93 -9.57 -2.05 10.82
CA PRO A 93 -10.16 -0.73 10.58
C PRO A 93 -10.32 0.13 11.85
N SER A 94 -10.49 -0.49 13.01
CA SER A 94 -10.56 0.18 14.32
C SER A 94 -9.29 0.93 14.72
N THR A 95 -8.15 0.66 14.05
CA THR A 95 -6.86 1.30 14.30
C THR A 95 -6.57 2.48 13.36
N PHE A 96 -7.41 2.70 12.34
CA PHE A 96 -7.11 3.60 11.24
C PHE A 96 -6.85 5.04 11.67
N ASP A 97 -7.59 5.57 12.65
CA ASP A 97 -7.33 6.93 13.15
C ASP A 97 -5.96 7.05 13.82
N GLN A 98 -5.51 6.02 14.54
CA GLN A 98 -4.18 6.00 15.13
C GLN A 98 -3.10 5.80 14.07
N LEU A 99 -3.34 4.95 13.07
CA LEU A 99 -2.43 4.76 11.94
C LEU A 99 -2.25 6.06 11.13
N LYS A 100 -3.31 6.83 10.87
CA LYS A 100 -3.21 8.14 10.19
C LYS A 100 -2.31 9.11 10.94
N ARG A 101 -2.35 9.11 12.27
CA ARG A 101 -1.43 9.93 13.10
C ARG A 101 0.02 9.48 12.91
N CYS A 102 0.26 8.17 12.99
CA CYS A 102 1.61 7.62 12.78
C CYS A 102 2.17 7.97 11.41
N ILE A 103 1.37 7.83 10.34
CA ILE A 103 1.80 8.14 8.97
C ILE A 103 2.05 9.65 8.79
N ARG A 104 1.27 10.52 9.44
CA ARG A 104 1.48 11.97 9.36
C ARG A 104 2.83 12.38 9.96
N ASP A 105 3.22 11.71 11.03
CA ASP A 105 4.45 12.00 11.78
C ASP A 105 5.63 11.11 11.33
N GLU A 106 5.43 10.28 10.29
CA GLU A 106 6.45 9.37 9.77
C GLU A 106 7.54 10.16 9.05
N GLN A 107 8.80 9.90 9.43
CA GLN A 107 9.96 10.58 8.89
C GLN A 107 10.51 9.89 7.63
N ASP A 108 10.16 8.61 7.44
CA ASP A 108 10.52 7.86 6.24
C ASP A 108 9.37 7.91 5.21
N ASP A 109 9.57 8.69 4.15
CA ASP A 109 8.62 8.83 3.05
C ASP A 109 8.26 7.49 2.37
N VAL A 110 9.22 6.56 2.29
CA VAL A 110 9.00 5.24 1.67
C VAL A 110 8.10 4.38 2.54
N VAL A 111 8.28 4.40 3.86
CA VAL A 111 7.42 3.70 4.82
C VAL A 111 6.02 4.28 4.80
N ALA A 112 5.89 5.61 4.88
CA ALA A 112 4.60 6.30 4.83
C ALA A 112 3.85 5.98 3.52
N HIS A 113 4.54 6.12 2.39
CA HIS A 113 3.98 5.83 1.08
C HIS A 113 3.56 4.36 0.95
N SER A 114 4.38 3.41 1.42
CA SER A 114 4.06 1.98 1.40
C SER A 114 2.85 1.65 2.26
N ALA A 115 2.72 2.25 3.44
CA ALA A 115 1.55 2.08 4.30
C ALA A 115 0.28 2.59 3.62
N VAL A 116 0.32 3.79 3.01
CA VAL A 116 -0.82 4.36 2.29
C VAL A 116 -1.25 3.47 1.13
N LEU A 117 -0.33 2.98 0.29
CA LEU A 117 -0.67 2.07 -0.82
C LEU A 117 -1.42 0.82 -0.34
N LEU A 118 -1.01 0.24 0.80
CA LEU A 118 -1.67 -0.94 1.36
C LEU A 118 -3.04 -0.62 1.96
N VAL A 119 -3.19 0.55 2.61
CA VAL A 119 -4.49 0.98 3.15
C VAL A 119 -5.49 1.24 2.03
N LEU A 120 -5.06 1.81 0.90
CA LEU A 120 -5.93 2.07 -0.24
C LEU A 120 -6.64 0.80 -0.74
N GLU A 121 -6.01 -0.38 -0.62
CA GLU A 121 -6.64 -1.67 -0.97
C GLU A 121 -7.74 -2.11 0.02
N ARG A 122 -8.00 -1.34 1.09
CA ARG A 122 -8.89 -1.71 2.22
C ARG A 122 -9.98 -0.68 2.52
N VAL A 123 -9.92 0.48 1.89
CA VAL A 123 -10.84 1.59 2.17
C VAL A 123 -11.69 1.88 0.96
N THR A 124 -12.80 2.58 1.19
CA THR A 124 -13.67 3.03 0.11
C THR A 124 -13.02 4.16 -0.69
N ALA A 125 -13.55 4.43 -1.89
CA ALA A 125 -13.13 5.56 -2.71
C ALA A 125 -13.28 6.91 -1.96
N ASP A 126 -14.34 7.05 -1.17
CA ASP A 126 -14.62 8.25 -0.38
C ASP A 126 -13.58 8.47 0.74
N GLU A 127 -13.01 7.38 1.27
CA GLU A 127 -11.98 7.44 2.31
C GLU A 127 -10.56 7.62 1.74
N ALA A 128 -10.33 7.23 0.48
CA ALA A 128 -9.02 7.23 -0.14
C ALA A 128 -8.32 8.61 -0.09
N GLU A 129 -9.07 9.69 -0.33
CA GLU A 129 -8.52 11.06 -0.32
C GLU A 129 -7.93 11.42 1.05
N ALA A 130 -8.56 10.99 2.15
CA ALA A 130 -8.05 11.24 3.49
C ALA A 130 -6.67 10.58 3.71
N TRP A 131 -6.43 9.42 3.10
CA TRP A 131 -5.14 8.72 3.17
C TRP A 131 -4.10 9.32 2.24
N LEU A 132 -4.49 9.65 1.00
CA LEU A 132 -3.63 10.33 0.05
C LEU A 132 -3.14 11.66 0.61
N SER A 133 -4.00 12.38 1.33
CA SER A 133 -3.68 13.67 1.95
C SER A 133 -2.52 13.63 2.96
N LEU A 134 -2.18 12.45 3.49
CA LEU A 134 -1.08 12.26 4.43
C LEU A 134 0.29 12.29 3.74
N LEU A 135 0.34 12.01 2.44
CA LEU A 135 1.59 12.00 1.68
C LEU A 135 1.93 13.42 1.20
N PRO A 136 3.22 13.78 1.14
CA PRO A 136 3.67 14.98 0.46
C PRO A 136 3.13 15.05 -0.98
N MET A 137 2.79 16.25 -1.45
CA MET A 137 2.25 16.43 -2.82
C MET A 137 3.22 15.90 -3.89
N THR A 138 4.52 16.02 -3.66
CA THR A 138 5.58 15.58 -4.58
C THR A 138 5.69 14.07 -4.74
N SER A 139 5.14 13.28 -3.81
CA SER A 139 5.21 11.82 -3.83
C SER A 139 3.84 11.14 -3.96
N ARG A 140 2.75 11.92 -4.11
CA ARG A 140 1.37 11.40 -4.12
C ARG A 140 0.94 10.79 -5.45
N ASP A 141 1.55 11.17 -6.57
CA ASP A 141 1.10 10.78 -7.92
C ASP A 141 0.92 9.26 -8.09
N HIS A 142 1.88 8.47 -7.62
CA HIS A 142 1.80 7.02 -7.71
C HIS A 142 0.66 6.45 -6.86
N ALA A 143 0.45 6.98 -5.64
CA ALA A 143 -0.66 6.57 -4.78
C ALA A 143 -2.03 6.98 -5.36
N THR A 144 -2.12 8.13 -6.02
CA THR A 144 -3.32 8.58 -6.73
C THR A 144 -3.67 7.64 -7.89
N VAL A 145 -2.68 7.27 -8.70
CA VAL A 145 -2.88 6.26 -9.76
C VAL A 145 -3.31 4.93 -9.15
N ARG A 146 -2.69 4.50 -8.05
CA ARG A 146 -3.10 3.26 -7.38
C ARG A 146 -4.55 3.31 -6.90
N ALA A 147 -4.98 4.43 -6.32
CA ALA A 147 -6.35 4.61 -5.83
C ALA A 147 -7.38 4.49 -6.97
N SER A 148 -7.11 5.06 -8.14
CA SER A 148 -8.00 4.92 -9.31
C SER A 148 -8.01 3.48 -9.86
N GLU A 149 -6.85 2.83 -9.93
CA GLU A 149 -6.75 1.45 -10.38
C GLU A 149 -7.44 0.45 -9.45
N ILE A 150 -7.48 0.71 -8.15
CA ILE A 150 -8.24 -0.10 -7.18
C ILE A 150 -9.74 -0.06 -7.48
N GLN A 151 -10.28 1.07 -7.94
CA GLN A 151 -11.68 1.15 -8.35
C GLN A 151 -11.95 0.29 -9.59
N VAL A 152 -11.04 0.31 -10.57
CA VAL A 152 -11.13 -0.56 -11.76
C VAL A 152 -11.08 -2.04 -11.36
N LEU A 153 -10.17 -2.39 -10.44
CA LEU A 153 -10.09 -3.75 -9.90
C LEU A 153 -11.36 -4.16 -9.16
N GLY A 154 -11.96 -3.27 -8.37
CA GLY A 154 -13.24 -3.50 -7.69
C GLY A 154 -14.35 -3.87 -8.68
N ARG A 155 -14.52 -3.07 -9.75
CA ARG A 155 -15.50 -3.39 -10.81
C ARG A 155 -15.21 -4.73 -11.49
N ALA A 156 -13.95 -5.09 -11.69
CA ALA A 156 -13.62 -6.41 -12.24
C ALA A 156 -14.02 -7.55 -11.30
N ILE A 157 -13.79 -7.40 -10.00
CA ILE A 157 -14.20 -8.38 -8.97
C ILE A 157 -15.72 -8.56 -8.97
N ASP A 158 -16.46 -7.47 -9.11
CA ASP A 158 -17.93 -7.46 -9.13
C ASP A 158 -18.51 -7.84 -10.51
N SER A 159 -17.67 -8.18 -11.49
CA SER A 159 -18.06 -8.49 -12.89
C SER A 159 -18.76 -7.33 -13.61
N GLU A 160 -18.41 -6.10 -13.25
CA GLU A 160 -18.93 -4.84 -13.79
C GLU A 160 -17.94 -4.12 -14.72
N LEU A 161 -16.75 -4.69 -14.96
CA LEU A 161 -15.76 -4.13 -15.89
C LEU A 161 -15.99 -4.66 -17.32
N PRO A 162 -16.46 -3.81 -18.27
CA PRO A 162 -16.81 -4.27 -19.60
C PRO A 162 -15.58 -4.45 -20.51
N THR A 163 -15.61 -5.46 -21.39
CA THR A 163 -14.50 -5.74 -22.33
C THR A 163 -14.07 -4.55 -23.18
N PRO A 164 -14.97 -3.70 -23.74
CA PRO A 164 -14.55 -2.51 -24.46
C PRO A 164 -13.67 -1.55 -23.65
N GLU A 165 -13.96 -1.37 -22.35
CA GLU A 165 -13.12 -0.54 -21.49
C GLU A 165 -11.73 -1.19 -21.28
N VAL A 166 -11.69 -2.52 -21.11
CA VAL A 166 -10.43 -3.27 -21.08
C VAL A 166 -9.65 -3.06 -22.36
N ASP A 167 -10.30 -3.08 -23.52
CA ASP A 167 -9.63 -2.92 -24.81
C ASP A 167 -9.02 -1.51 -24.97
N GLU A 168 -9.81 -0.49 -24.66
CA GLU A 168 -9.46 0.94 -24.82
C GLU A 168 -8.42 1.43 -23.80
N GLN A 169 -8.53 1.01 -22.54
CA GLN A 169 -7.74 1.57 -21.43
C GLN A 169 -6.47 0.76 -21.11
N LEU A 170 -6.30 -0.43 -21.70
CA LEU A 170 -5.23 -1.37 -21.33
C LEU A 170 -3.85 -0.73 -21.24
N GLU A 171 -3.50 0.11 -22.22
CA GLU A 171 -2.16 0.72 -22.31
C GLU A 171 -1.89 1.75 -21.21
N LEU A 172 -2.96 2.35 -20.66
CA LEU A 172 -2.89 3.35 -19.59
C LEU A 172 -2.75 2.71 -18.20
N TRP A 173 -3.21 1.47 -18.04
CA TRP A 173 -3.09 0.72 -16.79
C TRP A 173 -1.66 0.26 -16.52
N THR A 174 -1.27 0.32 -15.26
CA THR A 174 0.02 -0.15 -14.77
C THR A 174 0.09 -1.67 -14.79
N ASP A 175 1.32 -2.19 -14.73
CA ASP A 175 1.58 -3.63 -14.59
C ASP A 175 0.94 -4.22 -13.33
N TRP A 176 0.76 -3.40 -12.28
CA TRP A 176 0.09 -3.82 -11.06
C TRP A 176 -1.37 -4.17 -11.34
N LEU A 177 -2.13 -3.28 -11.98
CA LEU A 177 -3.54 -3.50 -12.29
C LEU A 177 -3.70 -4.63 -13.31
N GLN A 178 -2.97 -4.59 -14.43
CA GLN A 178 -3.09 -5.60 -15.48
C GLN A 178 -2.86 -7.02 -14.94
N ARG A 179 -1.91 -7.19 -14.01
CA ARG A 179 -1.66 -8.49 -13.33
C ARG A 179 -2.80 -8.87 -12.39
N ARG A 180 -3.33 -7.91 -11.62
CA ARG A 180 -4.41 -8.13 -10.65
C ARG A 180 -5.76 -8.40 -11.31
N LEU A 181 -5.99 -7.94 -12.54
CA LEU A 181 -7.23 -8.20 -13.28
C LEU A 181 -7.38 -9.65 -13.74
N VAL A 182 -6.28 -10.34 -14.08
CA VAL A 182 -6.29 -11.69 -14.69
C VAL A 182 -7.24 -12.69 -14.03
N PRO A 183 -7.31 -12.81 -12.68
CA PRO A 183 -8.19 -13.79 -12.05
C PRO A 183 -9.69 -13.48 -12.20
N HIS A 184 -10.05 -12.22 -12.48
CA HIS A 184 -11.41 -11.68 -12.39
C HIS A 184 -12.06 -11.39 -13.76
N LEU A 185 -11.29 -11.45 -14.84
CA LEU A 185 -11.78 -11.16 -16.18
C LEU A 185 -12.46 -12.37 -16.83
N ASP A 186 -13.42 -12.08 -17.71
CA ASP A 186 -14.07 -13.06 -18.58
C ASP A 186 -13.16 -13.49 -19.75
N ALA A 187 -13.64 -14.44 -20.55
CA ALA A 187 -12.87 -14.99 -21.67
C ALA A 187 -12.51 -13.95 -22.74
N GLU A 188 -13.39 -12.99 -23.00
CA GLU A 188 -13.18 -11.98 -24.03
C GLU A 188 -12.09 -10.99 -23.59
N SER A 189 -12.22 -10.46 -22.37
CA SER A 189 -11.22 -9.57 -21.75
C SER A 189 -9.88 -10.27 -21.54
N LEU A 190 -9.87 -11.56 -21.19
CA LEU A 190 -8.63 -12.34 -21.10
C LEU A 190 -7.93 -12.50 -22.45
N SER A 191 -8.68 -12.62 -23.55
CA SER A 191 -8.13 -12.63 -24.91
C SER A 191 -7.42 -11.32 -25.22
N VAL A 192 -8.05 -10.19 -24.85
CA VAL A 192 -7.46 -8.85 -24.97
C VAL A 192 -6.12 -8.75 -24.23
N LEU A 193 -6.08 -9.13 -22.95
CA LEU A 193 -4.83 -9.09 -22.18
C LEU A 193 -3.78 -10.07 -22.72
N ALA A 194 -4.18 -11.26 -23.16
CA ALA A 194 -3.24 -12.24 -23.72
C ALA A 194 -2.52 -11.70 -24.98
N ALA A 195 -3.21 -10.90 -25.79
CA ALA A 195 -2.65 -10.29 -26.98
C ALA A 195 -1.81 -9.04 -26.68
N ARG A 196 -2.32 -8.12 -25.84
CA ARG A 196 -1.82 -6.73 -25.77
C ARG A 196 -1.34 -6.26 -24.40
N ALA A 197 -1.41 -7.08 -23.35
CA ALA A 197 -0.93 -6.66 -22.03
C ALA A 197 0.56 -6.25 -22.09
N ARG A 198 0.93 -5.27 -21.27
CA ARG A 198 2.23 -4.58 -21.34
C ARG A 198 3.41 -5.55 -21.19
N THR A 199 3.32 -6.48 -20.25
CA THR A 199 4.40 -7.45 -19.99
C THR A 199 4.09 -8.85 -20.52
N LYS A 200 5.15 -9.56 -20.95
CA LYS A 200 5.07 -10.98 -21.33
C LYS A 200 4.46 -11.84 -20.22
N LYS A 201 4.74 -11.51 -18.95
CA LYS A 201 4.24 -12.24 -17.78
C LYS A 201 2.72 -12.16 -17.70
N VAL A 202 2.14 -10.97 -17.85
CA VAL A 202 0.68 -10.80 -17.86
C VAL A 202 0.06 -11.50 -19.06
N ARG A 203 0.60 -11.31 -20.28
CA ARG A 203 0.12 -12.00 -21.49
C ARG A 203 0.06 -13.52 -21.31
N THR A 204 1.10 -14.11 -20.73
CA THR A 204 1.19 -15.56 -20.49
C THR A 204 0.17 -16.02 -19.44
N ALA A 205 0.02 -15.28 -18.34
CA ALA A 205 -0.95 -15.59 -17.29
C ALA A 205 -2.39 -15.53 -17.82
N SER A 206 -2.72 -14.52 -18.62
CA SER A 206 -4.03 -14.38 -19.25
C SER A 206 -4.33 -15.51 -20.22
N ALA A 207 -3.38 -15.88 -21.08
CA ALA A 207 -3.55 -17.02 -22.00
C ALA A 207 -3.75 -18.34 -21.24
N GLN A 208 -3.06 -18.53 -20.11
CA GLN A 208 -3.24 -19.72 -19.27
C GLN A 208 -4.62 -19.74 -18.61
N ARG A 209 -5.07 -18.60 -18.06
CA ARG A 209 -6.39 -18.49 -17.44
C ARG A 209 -7.50 -18.73 -18.46
N LEU A 210 -7.39 -18.16 -19.66
CA LEU A 210 -8.34 -18.34 -20.76
C LEU A 210 -8.54 -19.82 -21.09
N ARG A 211 -7.45 -20.58 -21.23
CA ARG A 211 -7.51 -22.04 -21.44
C ARG A 211 -8.22 -22.78 -20.31
N THR A 212 -8.10 -22.28 -19.08
CA THR A 212 -8.67 -22.94 -17.89
C THR A 212 -10.18 -22.74 -17.78
N ILE A 213 -10.71 -21.61 -18.24
CA ILE A 213 -12.15 -21.30 -18.16
C ILE A 213 -12.95 -21.76 -19.38
N GLN A 214 -12.28 -22.15 -20.46
CA GLN A 214 -12.91 -22.67 -21.68
C GLN A 214 -13.11 -24.20 -21.65
N VAL A 215 -12.60 -24.87 -20.62
CA VAL A 215 -12.78 -26.31 -20.35
C VAL A 215 -13.93 -26.48 -19.37
#